data_AF-A0A370K0L7-F1
#
_entry.id   AF-A0A370K0L7-F1
#
_cell.length_a   1.000
_cell.length_b   1.000
_cell.length_c   1.000
_cell.angle_alpha   90.00
_cell.angle_beta   90.00
_cell.angle_gamma   90.00
#
_symmetry.space_group_name_H-M   'P 1'
#
loop_
_entity.id
_entity.type
_entity.pdbx_description
1 polymer ?
#
loop_
_entity_poly.entity_id
_entity_poly.type
_entity_poly.pdbx_seq_one_letter_code
_entity_poly.pdbx_strand_id
1 'polypeptide(L)'
;MQKQAILVMEKRNPPEKMKTVRWCRLYQLADCYLDLSFEEGEQKSLTGQILCKGEHKPTLARVELSGPGRPRQEQEVALGERFSLIVTSLEGCWLEVTLGPDTYHVPLP
;
A
#
# COMPACT_ATOMS: atom_id res chain seq x y z
N MET A 1 -8.52 -11.23 -12.00
CA MET A 1 -9.10 -10.09 -12.75
C MET A 1 -8.46 -8.81 -12.22
N GLN A 2 -8.03 -7.87 -13.06
CA GLN A 2 -7.49 -6.60 -12.56
C GLN A 2 -8.64 -5.70 -12.10
N LYS A 3 -8.58 -5.27 -10.84
CA LYS A 3 -9.55 -4.38 -10.19
C LYS A 3 -8.83 -3.09 -9.79
N GLN A 4 -9.58 -2.02 -9.52
CA GLN A 4 -9.02 -0.81 -8.92
C GLN A 4 -9.33 -0.76 -7.43
N ALA A 5 -8.34 -0.36 -6.64
CA ALA A 5 -8.51 0.02 -5.25
C ALA A 5 -9.23 1.37 -5.17
N ILE A 6 -10.21 1.49 -4.27
CA ILE A 6 -10.99 2.73 -4.13
C ILE A 6 -10.40 3.54 -3.00
N LEU A 7 -9.97 4.77 -3.26
CA LEU A 7 -9.51 5.68 -2.20
C LEU A 7 -10.71 6.09 -1.33
N VAL A 8 -10.68 5.73 -0.06
CA VAL A 8 -11.74 6.03 0.93
C VAL A 8 -11.39 7.29 1.71
N MET A 9 -10.13 7.45 2.09
CA MET A 9 -9.67 8.57 2.91
C MET A 9 -8.24 8.94 2.55
N GLU A 10 -7.94 10.23 2.56
CA GLU A 10 -6.58 10.76 2.44
C GLU A 10 -6.36 11.80 3.52
N LYS A 11 -5.22 11.71 4.20
CA LYS A 11 -4.73 12.72 5.14
C LYS A 11 -3.32 13.11 4.73
N ARG A 12 -3.14 14.39 4.42
CA ARG A 12 -1.81 14.99 4.14
C ARG A 12 -1.30 15.69 5.39
N ASN A 13 0.02 15.68 5.58
CA ASN A 13 0.71 16.30 6.71
C ASN A 13 0.09 15.92 8.06
N PRO A 14 0.16 14.62 8.45
CA PRO A 14 -0.27 14.18 9.77
C PRO A 14 0.42 14.95 10.89
N PRO A 15 -0.13 14.91 12.13
CA PRO A 15 0.31 15.74 13.25
C PRO A 15 1.82 15.66 13.48
N GLU A 16 2.43 16.72 14.01
CA GLU A 16 3.89 16.86 14.20
C GLU A 16 4.61 15.71 14.93
N LYS A 17 3.87 14.83 15.61
CA LYS A 17 4.42 13.60 16.20
C LYS A 17 4.83 12.55 15.15
N MET A 18 4.41 12.71 13.89
CA MET A 18 4.70 11.85 12.74
C MET A 18 5.45 12.66 11.67
N LYS A 19 6.56 13.32 12.03
CA LYS A 19 7.31 14.27 11.16
C LYS A 19 7.74 13.69 9.81
N THR A 20 7.92 12.38 9.74
CA THR A 20 8.36 11.68 8.52
C THR A 20 7.20 11.34 7.59
N VAL A 21 5.98 11.20 8.10
CA VAL A 21 4.84 10.79 7.28
C VAL A 21 4.31 11.99 6.51
N ARG A 22 4.30 11.92 5.18
CA ARG A 22 3.76 12.98 4.32
C ARG A 22 2.28 12.83 4.07
N TRP A 23 1.84 11.61 3.87
CA TRP A 23 0.43 11.29 3.74
C TRP A 23 0.14 9.89 4.24
N CYS A 24 -1.11 9.72 4.66
CA CYS A 24 -1.74 8.42 4.91
C CYS A 24 -2.99 8.34 4.04
N ARG A 25 -3.23 7.18 3.44
CA ARG A 25 -4.38 6.90 2.60
C ARG A 25 -4.97 5.55 2.99
N LEU A 26 -6.29 5.51 3.02
CA LEU A 26 -7.04 4.28 3.22
C LEU A 26 -7.72 3.92 1.89
N TYR A 27 -7.43 2.74 1.37
CA TYR A 27 -8.07 2.21 0.18
C TYR A 27 -8.95 1.02 0.53
N GLN A 28 -10.06 0.85 -0.18
CA GLN A 28 -10.88 -0.36 -0.11
C GLN A 28 -10.45 -1.35 -1.21
N LEU A 29 -10.23 -2.61 -0.80
CA LEU A 29 -9.87 -3.75 -1.64
C LEU A 29 -10.90 -4.87 -1.38
N ALA A 30 -11.97 -4.91 -2.17
CA ALA A 30 -13.13 -5.78 -1.89
C ALA A 30 -13.66 -5.64 -0.45
N ASP A 31 -13.48 -6.66 0.39
CA ASP A 31 -13.90 -6.77 1.79
C ASP A 31 -12.76 -6.43 2.79
N CYS A 32 -11.65 -5.91 2.27
CA CYS A 32 -10.48 -5.46 3.01
C CYS A 32 -10.20 -3.98 2.78
N TYR A 33 -9.29 -3.45 3.59
CA TYR A 33 -8.76 -2.11 3.50
C TYR A 33 -7.23 -2.17 3.46
N LEU A 34 -6.64 -1.37 2.60
CA LEU A 34 -5.21 -1.08 2.62
C LEU A 34 -5.01 0.26 3.31
N ASP A 35 -4.36 0.24 4.47
CA ASP A 35 -3.83 1.43 5.13
C ASP A 35 -2.41 1.64 4.63
N LEU A 36 -2.19 2.72 3.89
CA LEU A 36 -0.94 3.03 3.19
C LEU A 36 -0.44 4.41 3.59
N SER A 37 0.83 4.49 3.93
CA SER A 37 1.52 5.73 4.28
C SER A 37 2.76 5.92 3.44
N PHE A 38 3.07 7.18 3.14
CA PHE A 38 4.35 7.55 2.54
C PHE A 38 5.18 8.32 3.55
N GLU A 39 6.36 7.79 3.81
CA GLU A 39 7.32 8.34 4.77
C GLU A 39 8.51 8.92 4.03
N GLU A 40 8.88 10.15 4.36
CA GLU A 40 10.11 10.83 3.95
C GLU A 40 11.05 10.96 5.15
N GLY A 41 11.45 9.84 5.73
CA GLY A 41 12.50 9.76 6.74
C GLY A 41 13.90 9.79 6.12
N GLU A 42 14.87 9.11 6.75
CA GLU A 42 16.22 8.93 6.19
C GLU A 42 16.18 8.27 4.80
N GLN A 43 15.22 7.36 4.61
CA GLN A 43 14.88 6.80 3.32
C GLN A 43 13.38 6.96 3.07
N LYS A 44 13.05 7.30 1.84
CA LYS A 44 11.67 7.39 1.39
C LYS A 44 11.07 5.99 1.24
N SER A 45 9.90 5.75 1.82
CA SER A 45 9.24 4.44 1.80
C SER A 45 7.72 4.53 1.73
N LEU A 46 7.11 3.52 1.10
CA LEU A 46 5.70 3.21 1.21
C LEU A 46 5.54 2.15 2.28
N THR A 47 4.93 2.50 3.40
CA THR A 47 4.61 1.58 4.49
C THR A 47 3.12 1.31 4.49
N GLY A 48 2.72 0.09 4.82
CA GLY A 48 1.29 -0.21 4.87
C GLY A 48 0.97 -1.51 5.55
N GLN A 49 -0.33 -1.76 5.68
CA GLN A 49 -0.89 -2.99 6.21
C GLN A 49 -2.25 -3.24 5.59
N ILE A 50 -2.63 -4.51 5.47
CA ILE A 50 -3.93 -4.90 4.90
C ILE A 50 -4.81 -5.40 6.04
N LEU A 51 -5.92 -4.69 6.25
CA LEU A 51 -6.88 -4.92 7.32
C LEU A 51 -8.17 -5.47 6.74
N CYS A 52 -8.66 -6.56 7.30
CA CYS A 52 -9.76 -7.27 6.70
C CYS A 52 -10.85 -7.62 7.73
N LYS A 53 -12.12 -7.44 7.37
CA LYS A 53 -13.27 -7.80 8.23
C LYS A 53 -13.86 -9.17 7.92
N GLY A 54 -13.71 -10.17 8.80
CA GLY A 54 -14.35 -11.50 8.68
C GLY A 54 -13.39 -12.69 8.49
N GLU A 55 -13.91 -13.92 8.62
CA GLU A 55 -13.14 -15.18 8.76
C GLU A 55 -12.73 -15.86 7.43
N HIS A 56 -13.36 -15.54 6.30
CA HIS A 56 -13.14 -16.23 5.02
C HIS A 56 -12.15 -15.54 4.08
N LYS A 57 -10.92 -15.30 4.54
CA LYS A 57 -9.98 -14.44 3.82
C LYS A 57 -8.62 -15.08 3.55
N PRO A 58 -7.96 -14.70 2.45
CA PRO A 58 -6.59 -15.14 2.19
C PRO A 58 -5.71 -14.75 3.39
N THR A 59 -4.87 -15.67 3.86
CA THR A 59 -3.98 -15.41 4.99
C THR A 59 -2.81 -14.51 4.62
N LEU A 60 -2.44 -14.50 3.34
CA LEU A 60 -1.35 -13.73 2.78
C LEU A 60 -1.86 -12.83 1.65
N ALA A 61 -1.28 -11.65 1.58
CA ALA A 61 -1.40 -10.72 0.47
C ALA A 61 -0.04 -10.57 -0.18
N ARG A 62 -0.02 -10.36 -1.49
CA ARG A 62 1.20 -9.97 -2.21
C ARG A 62 1.12 -8.51 -2.58
N VAL A 63 2.11 -7.73 -2.18
CA VAL A 63 2.23 -6.32 -2.50
C VAL A 63 3.40 -6.13 -3.45
N GLU A 64 3.14 -5.48 -4.58
CA GLU A 64 4.13 -5.26 -5.62
C GLU A 64 4.21 -3.78 -5.97
N LEU A 65 5.43 -3.24 -5.94
CA LEU A 65 5.73 -1.91 -6.41
C LEU A 65 6.61 -1.99 -7.66
N SER A 66 6.13 -1.38 -8.72
CA SER A 66 6.77 -1.35 -10.03
C SER A 66 6.85 0.07 -10.59
N GLY A 67 7.73 0.30 -11.56
CA GLY A 67 7.85 1.59 -12.24
C GLY A 67 9.10 1.74 -13.10
N PRO A 68 9.21 2.85 -13.84
CA PRO A 68 10.31 3.06 -14.78
C PRO A 68 11.66 3.16 -14.07
N GLY A 69 12.67 2.46 -14.58
CA GLY A 69 14.05 2.57 -14.10
C GLY A 69 14.34 1.95 -12.73
N ARG A 70 13.41 1.17 -12.15
CA ARG A 70 13.60 0.47 -10.87
C ARG A 70 13.33 -1.03 -11.00
N PRO A 71 14.04 -1.89 -10.24
CA PRO A 71 13.63 -3.27 -10.04
C PRO A 71 12.25 -3.32 -9.40
N ARG A 72 11.43 -4.26 -9.86
CA ARG A 72 10.18 -4.65 -9.19
C ARG A 72 10.50 -5.05 -7.75
N GLN A 73 9.78 -4.47 -6.80
CA GLN A 73 9.80 -4.89 -5.39
C GLN A 73 8.53 -5.66 -5.09
N GLU A 74 8.66 -6.79 -4.41
CA GLU A 74 7.56 -7.68 -4.09
C GLU A 74 7.71 -8.15 -2.64
N GLN A 75 6.61 -8.14 -1.90
CA GLN A 75 6.52 -8.70 -0.55
C GLN A 75 5.23 -9.50 -0.41
N GLU A 76 5.35 -10.72 0.10
CA GLU A 76 4.21 -11.44 0.66
C GLU A 76 4.09 -11.08 2.14
N VAL A 77 2.91 -10.62 2.55
CA VAL A 77 2.63 -10.12 3.89
C VAL A 77 1.36 -10.76 4.43
N ALA A 78 1.40 -11.18 5.69
CA ALA A 78 0.20 -11.67 6.36
C ALA A 78 -0.79 -10.52 6.60
N LEU A 79 -2.09 -10.82 6.56
CA LEU A 79 -3.10 -9.81 6.87
C LEU A 79 -2.91 -9.30 8.31
N GLY A 80 -2.97 -7.98 8.49
CA GLY A 80 -2.71 -7.30 9.76
C GLY A 80 -1.23 -7.01 10.03
N GLU A 81 -0.30 -7.65 9.32
CA GLU A 81 1.13 -7.34 9.42
C GLU A 81 1.51 -6.15 8.54
N ARG A 82 2.61 -5.48 8.91
CA ARG A 82 3.13 -4.33 8.17
C ARG A 82 4.09 -4.76 7.07
N PHE A 83 4.05 -4.04 5.96
CA PHE A 83 5.06 -4.10 4.90
C PHE A 83 5.73 -2.73 4.72
N SER A 84 6.90 -2.72 4.08
CA SER A 84 7.64 -1.50 3.76
C SER A 84 8.39 -1.65 2.43
N LEU A 85 8.08 -0.77 1.47
CA LEU A 85 8.68 -0.76 0.14
C LEU A 85 9.47 0.53 -0.05
N ILE A 86 10.68 0.41 -0.58
CA ILE A 86 11.60 1.53 -0.71
C ILE A 86 11.25 2.31 -1.99
N VAL A 87 11.11 3.63 -1.89
CA VAL A 87 10.75 4.48 -3.04
C VAL A 87 11.66 5.68 -3.12
N THR A 88 12.42 5.85 -4.19
CA THR A 88 13.16 7.11 -4.42
C THR A 88 12.23 8.24 -4.88
N SER A 89 11.26 7.92 -5.72
CA SER A 89 10.17 8.79 -6.16
C SER A 89 8.91 7.96 -6.42
N LEU A 90 7.73 8.55 -6.16
CA LEU A 90 6.42 7.98 -6.50
C LEU A 90 5.99 8.25 -7.95
N GLU A 91 6.68 9.17 -8.63
CA GLU A 91 6.34 9.53 -10.01
C GLU A 91 6.49 8.30 -10.92
N GLY A 92 5.41 7.99 -11.66
CA GLY A 92 5.33 6.81 -12.53
C GLY A 92 5.40 5.48 -11.77
N CYS A 93 5.34 5.44 -10.44
CA CYS A 93 5.10 4.21 -9.70
C CYS A 93 3.68 3.73 -9.93
N TRP A 94 3.52 2.41 -9.95
CA TRP A 94 2.24 1.80 -9.65
C TRP A 94 2.42 0.73 -8.58
N LEU A 95 1.41 0.63 -7.71
CA LEU A 95 1.34 -0.34 -6.64
C LEU A 95 0.21 -1.31 -6.96
N GLU A 96 0.49 -2.60 -6.89
CA GLU A 96 -0.51 -3.65 -7.01
C GLU A 96 -0.60 -4.44 -5.69
N VAL A 97 -1.81 -4.80 -5.30
CA VAL A 97 -2.06 -5.70 -4.17
C VAL A 97 -2.85 -6.89 -4.66
N THR A 98 -2.33 -8.10 -4.46
CA THR A 98 -3.01 -9.35 -4.79
C THR A 98 -3.55 -10.00 -3.53
N LEU A 99 -4.85 -10.29 -3.52
CA LEU A 99 -5.58 -10.99 -2.46
C LEU A 99 -6.22 -12.24 -3.07
N GLY A 100 -5.64 -13.41 -2.82
CA GLY A 100 -6.08 -14.65 -3.45
C GLY A 100 -6.02 -14.56 -4.99
N PRO A 101 -7.15 -14.75 -5.72
CA PRO A 101 -7.18 -14.71 -7.18
C PRO A 101 -7.28 -13.28 -7.79
N ASP A 102 -7.45 -12.26 -6.96
CA ASP A 102 -7.72 -10.90 -7.40
C ASP A 102 -6.51 -9.98 -7.20
N THR A 103 -6.20 -9.16 -8.21
CA THR A 103 -5.15 -8.14 -8.15
C THR A 103 -5.78 -6.76 -8.29
N TYR A 104 -5.42 -5.87 -7.38
CA TYR A 104 -5.95 -4.52 -7.25
C TYR A 104 -4.85 -3.50 -7.57
N HIS A 105 -5.10 -2.63 -8.54
CA HIS A 105 -4.30 -1.45 -8.81
C HIS A 105 -4.58 -0.39 -7.76
N VAL A 106 -3.55 0.04 -7.05
CA VAL A 106 -3.61 1.08 -6.03
C VAL A 106 -3.06 2.38 -6.62
N PRO A 107 -3.90 3.41 -6.85
CA PRO A 107 -3.46 4.64 -7.45
C PRO A 107 -2.58 5.42 -6.46
N LEU A 108 -1.35 5.71 -6.86
CA LEU A 108 -0.41 6.53 -6.10
C LEU A 108 -0.53 8.01 -6.49
N PRO A 109 -0.18 8.96 -5.59
CA PRO A 109 -0.16 10.38 -5.89
C PRO A 109 0.87 10.76 -6.96
#